data_AF-A0A0A0DS30-F1
#
_entry.id   AF-A0A0A0DS30-F1
#
_cell.length_a   1.000
_cell.length_b   1.000
_cell.length_c   1.000
_cell.angle_alpha   90.00
_cell.angle_beta   90.00
_cell.angle_gamma   90.00
#
_symmetry.space_group_name_H-M   'P 1'
#
loop_
_entity.id
_entity.type
_entity.pdbx_description
1 polymer ?
#
loop_
_entity_poly.entity_id
_entity_poly.type
_entity_poly.pdbx_seq_one_letter_code
_entity_poly.pdbx_strand_id
1 'polypeptide(L)'
;MKFALKSIVAATAFVAAGMASAASVTVPANTAYNGLSFSGAGSLSFSADLLGALDTGKVSVAGYGAATATVTKDSDGYYTQVSAAAPITALTIDSSTYNVMSAATSGGATQTAPVLKSVSSGGSLTVTDLNVDLANKKVYATIIGGNGVGTLNNFYLWDIGSITGATSVTGAGSFTTTMTGLSITSAGFNTFVQSLGLLNLGKSALSGVTDFGTITSTIVAKNVAVVPEPSTYALMALGLVGMGVVARRRK
;
A
#
# COMPACT_ATOMS: atom_id res chain seq x y z
N MET A 1 -30.85 39.52 59.93
CA MET A 1 -30.22 38.17 59.92
C MET A 1 -31.05 37.23 59.06
N LYS A 2 -30.38 36.27 58.42
CA LYS A 2 -30.85 35.14 57.60
C LYS A 2 -31.08 35.38 56.09
N PHE A 3 -30.00 35.12 55.36
CA PHE A 3 -29.95 34.68 53.97
C PHE A 3 -30.85 33.49 53.68
N ALA A 4 -31.42 33.44 52.47
CA ALA A 4 -31.69 32.19 51.76
C ALA A 4 -31.73 32.44 50.24
N LEU A 5 -30.55 32.41 49.62
CA LEU A 5 -30.39 32.28 48.18
C LEU A 5 -30.64 30.81 47.82
N LYS A 6 -31.75 30.49 47.13
CA LYS A 6 -31.98 29.16 46.56
C LYS A 6 -31.80 29.22 45.05
N SER A 7 -30.58 28.91 44.64
CA SER A 7 -30.11 28.65 43.29
C SER A 7 -30.88 27.52 42.61
N ILE A 8 -31.47 27.80 41.44
CA ILE A 8 -31.79 26.77 40.44
C ILE A 8 -30.89 27.06 39.24
N VAL A 9 -29.75 26.38 39.22
CA VAL A 9 -28.92 26.25 38.02
C VAL A 9 -29.48 25.05 37.26
N ALA A 10 -30.15 25.31 36.14
CA ALA A 10 -30.53 24.26 35.19
C ALA A 10 -29.26 23.83 34.45
N ALA A 11 -28.68 22.71 34.87
CA ALA A 11 -27.60 22.05 34.14
C ALA A 11 -28.18 21.40 32.87
N THR A 12 -28.01 22.06 31.72
CA THR A 12 -28.14 21.40 30.42
C THR A 12 -26.98 20.41 30.30
N ALA A 13 -27.25 19.14 30.60
CA ALA A 13 -26.37 18.05 30.24
C ALA A 13 -26.31 17.96 28.71
N PHE A 14 -25.31 18.59 28.12
CA PHE A 14 -24.94 18.35 26.73
C PHE A 14 -24.34 16.94 26.69
N VAL A 15 -25.19 15.94 26.47
CA VAL A 15 -24.73 14.62 26.05
C VAL A 15 -24.17 14.81 24.65
N ALA A 16 -22.87 15.14 24.57
CA ALA A 16 -22.10 14.89 23.38
C ALA A 16 -22.14 13.37 23.19
N ALA A 17 -23.09 12.89 22.39
CA ALA A 17 -22.97 11.60 21.75
C ALA A 17 -21.70 11.69 20.92
N GLY A 18 -20.59 11.24 21.50
CA GLY A 18 -19.33 11.09 20.80
C GLY A 18 -19.61 10.14 19.65
N MET A 19 -19.72 10.70 18.45
CA MET A 19 -19.59 9.91 17.24
C MET A 19 -18.24 9.23 17.36
N ALA A 20 -18.24 7.91 17.55
CA ALA A 20 -17.05 7.10 17.40
C ALA A 20 -16.67 7.20 15.91
N SER A 21 -15.93 8.24 15.54
CA SER A 21 -15.30 8.31 14.23
C SER A 21 -14.37 7.11 14.14
N ALA A 22 -14.59 6.26 13.14
CA ALA A 22 -13.71 5.14 12.87
C ALA A 22 -12.27 5.65 12.73
N ALA A 23 -11.37 5.15 13.57
CA ALA A 23 -9.97 5.52 13.53
C ALA A 23 -9.27 4.64 12.49
N SER A 24 -8.47 5.25 11.62
CA SER A 24 -7.55 4.49 10.78
C SER A 24 -6.32 4.11 11.60
N VAL A 25 -5.87 2.86 11.47
CA VAL A 25 -4.68 2.34 12.15
C VAL A 25 -3.72 1.82 11.10
N THR A 26 -2.48 2.33 11.11
CA THR A 26 -1.40 1.80 10.27
C THR A 26 -0.70 0.66 10.99
N VAL A 27 -0.77 -0.54 10.42
CA VAL A 27 -0.18 -1.77 10.92
C VAL A 27 1.01 -2.15 10.04
N PRO A 28 2.24 -2.15 10.57
CA PRO A 28 3.40 -2.66 9.85
C PRO A 28 3.26 -4.16 9.54
N ALA A 29 3.86 -4.58 8.43
CA ALA A 29 3.88 -5.99 8.05
C ALA A 29 4.52 -6.84 9.16
N ASN A 30 4.03 -8.07 9.30
CA ASN A 30 4.41 -9.07 10.30
C ASN A 30 4.23 -8.62 11.76
N THR A 31 3.51 -7.53 12.00
CA THR A 31 3.16 -7.06 13.35
C THR A 31 1.76 -7.54 13.72
N ALA A 32 1.57 -7.93 14.99
CA ALA A 32 0.28 -8.39 15.49
C ALA A 32 -0.70 -7.21 15.65
N TYR A 33 -1.91 -7.36 15.10
CA TYR A 33 -3.04 -6.44 15.25
C TYR A 33 -4.34 -7.25 15.28
N ASN A 34 -5.14 -7.08 16.34
CA ASN A 34 -6.39 -7.81 16.57
C ASN A 34 -6.26 -9.34 16.37
N GLY A 35 -5.15 -9.94 16.85
CA GLY A 35 -4.88 -11.37 16.74
C GLY A 35 -4.40 -11.85 15.37
N LEU A 36 -4.16 -10.94 14.42
CA LEU A 36 -3.66 -11.23 13.08
C LEU A 36 -2.29 -10.59 12.86
N SER A 37 -1.48 -11.19 11.99
CA SER A 37 -0.29 -10.57 11.40
C SER A 37 -0.43 -10.56 9.88
N PHE A 38 0.01 -9.47 9.25
CA PHE A 38 -0.18 -9.26 7.81
C PHE A 38 1.14 -9.37 7.06
N SER A 39 1.12 -10.07 5.93
CA SER A 39 2.23 -10.14 4.97
C SER A 39 1.64 -10.14 3.56
N GLY A 40 2.47 -10.15 2.53
CA GLY A 40 1.98 -10.22 1.16
C GLY A 40 2.81 -9.40 0.19
N ALA A 41 2.26 -9.20 -1.00
CA ALA A 41 2.91 -8.43 -2.05
C ALA A 41 1.88 -7.67 -2.90
N GLY A 42 2.28 -6.52 -3.42
CA GLY A 42 1.60 -5.82 -4.50
C GLY A 42 2.38 -6.00 -5.80
N SER A 43 1.72 -6.44 -6.86
CA SER A 43 2.31 -6.59 -8.20
C SER A 43 1.71 -5.58 -9.16
N LEU A 44 2.55 -4.75 -9.76
CA LEU A 44 2.19 -3.88 -10.88
C LEU A 44 2.52 -4.60 -12.19
N SER A 45 1.54 -4.84 -13.04
CA SER A 45 1.70 -5.37 -14.40
C SER A 45 1.39 -4.28 -15.41
N PHE A 46 2.26 -4.10 -16.40
CA PHE A 46 2.10 -3.04 -17.40
C PHE A 46 1.05 -3.41 -18.44
N SER A 47 0.31 -2.42 -18.93
CA SER A 47 -0.65 -2.58 -20.03
C SER A 47 0.07 -2.80 -21.37
N ALA A 48 -0.63 -3.36 -22.35
CA ALA A 48 -0.11 -3.49 -23.72
C ALA A 48 0.28 -2.14 -24.33
N ASP A 49 -0.50 -1.08 -24.07
CA ASP A 49 -0.21 0.28 -24.55
C ASP A 49 1.09 0.81 -23.96
N LEU A 50 1.31 0.60 -22.66
CA LEU A 50 2.56 0.98 -22.01
C LEU A 50 3.74 0.19 -22.55
N LEU A 51 3.60 -1.12 -22.78
CA LEU A 51 4.64 -1.94 -23.41
C LEU A 51 5.00 -1.40 -24.81
N GLY A 52 4.01 -1.06 -25.63
CA GLY A 52 4.23 -0.45 -26.95
C GLY A 52 4.94 0.91 -26.89
N ALA A 53 4.62 1.73 -25.89
CA ALA A 53 5.33 3.00 -25.67
C ALA A 53 6.79 2.77 -25.25
N LEU A 54 7.07 1.80 -24.38
CA LEU A 54 8.43 1.42 -24.00
C LEU A 54 9.24 0.91 -25.19
N ASP A 55 8.63 0.08 -26.04
CA ASP A 55 9.26 -0.45 -27.26
C ASP A 55 9.56 0.64 -28.29
N THR A 56 8.67 1.62 -28.43
CA THR A 56 8.88 2.81 -29.26
C THR A 56 10.07 3.61 -28.76
N GLY A 57 10.20 3.76 -27.43
CA GLY A 57 11.31 4.43 -26.77
C GLY A 57 12.59 3.61 -26.66
N LYS A 58 12.57 2.32 -27.02
CA LYS A 58 13.63 1.33 -26.69
C LYS A 58 14.05 1.40 -25.21
N VAL A 59 13.08 1.68 -24.34
CA VAL A 59 13.29 1.83 -22.90
C VAL A 59 13.52 0.46 -22.30
N SER A 60 14.61 0.28 -21.54
CA SER A 60 14.84 -0.95 -20.79
C SER A 60 14.17 -0.88 -19.42
N VAL A 61 13.73 -2.02 -18.90
CA VAL A 61 13.11 -2.13 -17.57
C VAL A 61 13.87 -3.15 -16.73
N ALA A 62 14.15 -2.80 -15.47
CA ALA A 62 14.76 -3.67 -14.49
C ALA A 62 14.09 -3.50 -13.12
N GLY A 63 14.13 -4.55 -12.28
CA GLY A 63 13.65 -4.46 -10.90
C GLY A 63 14.48 -3.49 -10.06
N TYR A 64 13.85 -2.93 -9.02
CA TYR A 64 14.49 -2.01 -8.08
C TYR A 64 14.13 -2.35 -6.64
N GLY A 65 15.10 -2.25 -5.73
CA GLY A 65 14.89 -2.48 -4.30
C GLY A 65 14.46 -3.92 -4.00
N ALA A 66 13.49 -4.08 -3.11
CA ALA A 66 12.99 -5.39 -2.67
C ALA A 66 11.99 -6.05 -3.64
N ALA A 67 11.74 -5.46 -4.81
CA ALA A 67 10.78 -5.98 -5.77
C ALA A 67 11.40 -7.03 -6.72
N THR A 68 10.62 -8.06 -7.01
CA THR A 68 10.92 -9.05 -8.04
C THR A 68 10.28 -8.61 -9.36
N ALA A 69 11.11 -8.28 -10.36
CA ALA A 69 10.63 -7.93 -11.69
C ALA A 69 10.59 -9.14 -12.62
N THR A 70 9.53 -9.23 -13.42
CA THR A 70 9.41 -10.16 -14.54
C THR A 70 9.39 -9.34 -15.81
N VAL A 71 10.35 -9.60 -16.68
CA VAL A 71 10.52 -8.86 -17.94
C VAL A 71 10.75 -9.89 -19.04
N THR A 72 9.79 -10.03 -19.95
CA THR A 72 9.87 -10.96 -21.07
C THR A 72 9.74 -10.22 -22.39
N LYS A 73 10.46 -10.73 -23.38
CA LYS A 73 10.44 -10.22 -24.76
C LYS A 73 10.20 -11.37 -25.73
N ASP A 74 9.65 -11.07 -26.90
CA ASP A 74 9.55 -12.00 -28.00
C ASP A 74 10.90 -12.18 -28.73
N SER A 75 10.90 -12.99 -29.80
CA SER A 75 12.09 -13.24 -30.63
C SER A 75 12.62 -11.99 -31.33
N ASP A 76 11.77 -10.98 -31.53
CA ASP A 76 12.08 -9.74 -32.24
C ASP A 76 12.54 -8.65 -31.27
N GLY A 77 12.49 -8.91 -29.95
CA GLY A 77 12.99 -8.06 -28.88
C GLY A 77 11.96 -7.07 -28.33
N TYR A 78 10.68 -7.23 -28.65
CA TYR A 78 9.56 -6.43 -28.13
C TYR A 78 9.01 -7.00 -26.83
N TYR A 79 8.49 -6.14 -25.96
CA TYR A 79 7.97 -6.56 -24.67
C TYR A 79 6.69 -7.36 -24.82
N THR A 80 6.65 -8.53 -24.17
CA THR A 80 5.44 -9.36 -24.04
C THR A 80 4.88 -9.33 -22.62
N GLN A 81 5.74 -9.07 -21.64
CA GLN A 81 5.34 -8.91 -20.24
C GLN A 81 6.35 -8.03 -19.50
N VAL A 82 5.82 -7.09 -18.73
CA VAL A 82 6.58 -6.40 -17.69
C VAL A 82 5.72 -6.35 -16.43
N SER A 83 6.24 -6.84 -15.32
CA SER A 83 5.62 -6.70 -14.01
C SER A 83 6.67 -6.55 -12.91
N ALA A 84 6.30 -5.89 -11.82
CA ALA A 84 7.11 -5.77 -10.61
C ALA A 84 6.28 -6.10 -9.37
N ALA A 85 6.67 -7.16 -8.65
CA ALA A 85 6.05 -7.60 -7.40
C ALA A 85 6.87 -7.15 -6.21
N ALA A 86 6.32 -6.25 -5.40
CA ALA A 86 6.96 -5.66 -4.22
C ALA A 86 6.29 -6.15 -2.93
N PRO A 87 7.06 -6.55 -1.89
CA PRO A 87 6.48 -6.95 -0.61
C PRO A 87 5.72 -5.79 0.06
N ILE A 88 4.60 -6.12 0.70
CA ILE A 88 3.83 -5.17 1.53
C ILE A 88 4.60 -4.88 2.81
N THR A 89 4.74 -3.60 3.15
CA THR A 89 5.44 -3.11 4.35
C THR A 89 4.49 -2.60 5.42
N ALA A 90 3.32 -2.09 5.04
CA ALA A 90 2.29 -1.65 5.98
C ALA A 90 0.90 -1.65 5.33
N LEU A 91 -0.12 -1.81 6.16
CA LEU A 91 -1.52 -1.63 5.80
C LEU A 91 -2.13 -0.56 6.70
N THR A 92 -2.95 0.33 6.15
CA THR A 92 -3.84 1.19 6.95
C THR A 92 -5.23 0.58 6.94
N ILE A 93 -5.78 0.31 8.12
CA ILE A 93 -7.02 -0.43 8.30
C ILE A 93 -8.01 0.43 9.08
N ASP A 94 -9.28 0.42 8.67
CA ASP A 94 -10.38 0.98 9.46
C ASP A 94 -10.63 0.10 10.69
N SER A 95 -10.50 0.67 11.89
CA SER A 95 -10.54 -0.09 13.15
C SER A 95 -11.90 -0.73 13.46
N SER A 96 -12.97 -0.33 12.76
CA SER A 96 -14.34 -0.79 13.00
C SER A 96 -14.81 -1.82 11.98
N THR A 97 -14.48 -1.61 10.72
CA THR A 97 -14.94 -2.42 9.58
C THR A 97 -13.89 -3.38 9.06
N TYR A 98 -12.63 -3.24 9.50
CA TYR A 98 -11.48 -3.99 8.99
C TYR A 98 -11.24 -3.83 7.48
N ASN A 99 -11.76 -2.73 6.91
CA ASN A 99 -11.48 -2.35 5.54
C ASN A 99 -10.03 -1.87 5.42
N VAL A 100 -9.34 -2.36 4.40
CA VAL A 100 -8.01 -1.86 4.04
C VAL A 100 -8.21 -0.53 3.32
N MET A 101 -7.76 0.54 3.96
CA MET A 101 -7.80 1.90 3.42
C MET A 101 -6.58 2.20 2.56
N SER A 102 -5.40 1.70 2.96
CA SER A 102 -4.19 1.82 2.16
C SER A 102 -3.25 0.63 2.32
N ALA A 103 -2.39 0.41 1.32
CA ALA A 103 -1.33 -0.58 1.35
C ALA A 103 -0.01 0.03 0.84
N ALA A 104 1.03 -0.07 1.65
CA ALA A 104 2.39 0.37 1.31
C ALA A 104 3.26 -0.84 0.93
N THR A 105 4.11 -0.67 -0.08
CA THR A 105 5.09 -1.68 -0.50
C THR A 105 6.52 -1.14 -0.44
N SER A 106 7.51 -2.01 -0.64
CA SER A 106 8.89 -1.59 -0.87
C SER A 106 9.52 -2.21 -2.11
N GLY A 107 10.20 -1.38 -2.90
CA GLY A 107 10.73 -1.74 -4.21
C GLY A 107 9.81 -1.36 -5.37
N GLY A 108 10.30 -1.60 -6.59
CA GLY A 108 9.54 -1.34 -7.82
C GLY A 108 10.37 -1.63 -9.06
N ALA A 109 10.35 -0.72 -10.03
CA ALA A 109 11.06 -0.88 -11.29
C ALA A 109 11.77 0.40 -11.75
N THR A 110 12.92 0.23 -12.38
CA THR A 110 13.67 1.29 -13.07
C THR A 110 13.51 1.13 -14.57
N GLN A 111 13.12 2.22 -15.21
CA GLN A 111 13.06 2.41 -16.65
C GLN A 111 14.27 3.24 -17.10
N THR A 112 15.00 2.78 -18.12
CA THR A 112 16.16 3.52 -18.66
C THR A 112 15.96 3.75 -20.14
N ALA A 113 15.90 5.02 -20.54
CA ALA A 113 15.80 5.41 -21.94
C ALA A 113 17.20 5.63 -22.52
N PRO A 114 17.52 5.04 -23.68
CA PRO A 114 18.73 5.37 -24.42
C PRO A 114 18.57 6.72 -25.14
N VAL A 115 19.69 7.27 -25.61
CA VAL A 115 19.65 8.38 -26.57
C VAL A 115 19.14 7.85 -27.91
N LEU A 116 17.99 8.34 -28.35
CA LEU A 116 17.38 7.95 -29.61
C LEU A 116 16.82 9.17 -30.31
N LYS A 117 17.28 9.42 -31.55
CA LYS A 117 16.96 10.64 -32.31
C LYS A 117 15.45 10.87 -32.36
N SER A 118 15.03 12.08 -31.98
CA SER A 118 13.63 12.51 -31.94
C SER A 118 12.72 11.79 -30.93
N VAL A 119 13.23 10.80 -30.19
CA VAL A 119 12.46 10.00 -29.23
C VAL A 119 12.88 10.29 -27.78
N SER A 120 14.18 10.23 -27.47
CA SER A 120 14.71 10.51 -26.14
C SER A 120 16.14 11.07 -26.20
N SER A 121 16.47 11.99 -25.29
CA SER A 121 17.84 12.46 -25.03
C SER A 121 18.61 11.56 -24.05
N GLY A 122 18.05 10.42 -23.66
CA GLY A 122 18.53 9.57 -22.58
C GLY A 122 17.99 9.98 -21.21
N GLY A 123 17.94 9.02 -20.30
CA GLY A 123 17.52 9.26 -18.92
C GLY A 123 17.11 7.98 -18.19
N SER A 124 16.69 8.14 -16.94
CA SER A 124 16.18 7.05 -16.13
C SER A 124 15.03 7.52 -15.25
N LEU A 125 14.14 6.59 -14.93
CA LEU A 125 12.99 6.79 -14.07
C LEU A 125 12.79 5.54 -13.24
N THR A 126 12.95 5.65 -11.93
CA THR A 126 12.57 4.59 -11.00
C THR A 126 11.23 4.95 -10.36
N VAL A 127 10.29 4.02 -10.40
CA VAL A 127 9.04 4.07 -9.62
C VAL A 127 9.13 2.97 -8.58
N THR A 128 9.12 3.34 -7.30
CA THR A 128 9.32 2.43 -6.17
C THR A 128 8.45 2.82 -4.98
N ASP A 129 8.30 1.90 -4.02
CA ASP A 129 7.67 2.12 -2.73
C ASP A 129 6.25 2.70 -2.88
N LEU A 130 5.36 1.91 -3.49
CA LEU A 130 3.99 2.34 -3.74
C LEU A 130 3.22 2.43 -2.43
N ASN A 131 2.42 3.48 -2.28
CA ASN A 131 1.37 3.60 -1.29
C ASN A 131 0.04 3.77 -2.01
N VAL A 132 -0.75 2.71 -2.02
CA VAL A 132 -2.05 2.66 -2.69
C VAL A 132 -3.11 3.08 -1.69
N ASP A 133 -3.79 4.19 -1.95
CA ASP A 133 -4.94 4.68 -1.20
C ASP A 133 -6.23 4.19 -1.88
N LEU A 134 -6.82 3.14 -1.31
CA LEU A 134 -8.04 2.50 -1.81
C LEU A 134 -9.29 3.36 -1.52
N ALA A 135 -9.25 4.20 -0.48
CA ALA A 135 -10.37 5.06 -0.11
C ALA A 135 -10.54 6.21 -1.10
N ASN A 136 -9.43 6.85 -1.49
CA ASN A 136 -9.44 7.97 -2.43
C ASN A 136 -9.15 7.57 -3.88
N LYS A 137 -8.90 6.28 -4.15
CA LYS A 137 -8.53 5.74 -5.47
C LYS A 137 -7.27 6.36 -6.07
N LYS A 138 -6.23 6.52 -5.25
CA LYS A 138 -4.96 7.16 -5.64
C LYS A 138 -3.79 6.23 -5.39
N VAL A 139 -2.78 6.32 -6.25
CA VAL A 139 -1.49 5.66 -6.04
C VAL A 139 -0.41 6.72 -5.87
N TYR A 140 0.25 6.65 -4.73
CA TYR A 140 1.46 7.42 -4.45
C TYR A 140 2.68 6.52 -4.63
N ALA A 141 3.80 7.10 -5.04
CA ALA A 141 5.05 6.39 -5.24
C ALA A 141 6.23 7.26 -4.85
N THR A 142 7.36 6.64 -4.55
CA THR A 142 8.65 7.31 -4.62
C THR A 142 9.15 7.29 -6.07
N ILE A 143 9.46 8.46 -6.60
CA ILE A 143 10.05 8.63 -7.93
C ILE A 143 11.52 8.99 -7.76
N ILE A 144 12.41 8.31 -8.49
CA ILE A 144 13.82 8.71 -8.63
C ILE A 144 14.04 8.95 -10.12
N GLY A 145 14.07 10.22 -10.51
CA GLY A 145 14.13 10.63 -11.92
C GLY A 145 15.45 11.27 -12.31
N GLY A 146 15.92 10.95 -13.52
CA GLY A 146 17.02 11.62 -14.17
C GLY A 146 16.68 13.04 -14.63
N ASN A 147 17.59 13.67 -15.39
CA ASN A 147 17.36 14.97 -16.04
C ASN A 147 16.85 16.08 -15.11
N GLY A 148 17.37 16.12 -13.88
CA GLY A 148 17.09 17.15 -12.89
C GLY A 148 15.81 16.95 -12.07
N VAL A 149 15.11 15.82 -12.21
CA VAL A 149 13.93 15.51 -11.38
C VAL A 149 14.33 15.16 -9.95
N GLY A 150 15.37 14.34 -9.75
CA GLY A 150 15.81 13.92 -8.43
C GLY A 150 14.82 12.95 -7.77
N THR A 151 14.77 12.94 -6.44
CA THR A 151 13.88 12.05 -5.67
C THR A 151 12.64 12.78 -5.18
N LEU A 152 11.47 12.27 -5.54
CA LEU A 152 10.16 12.74 -5.07
C LEU A 152 9.53 11.65 -4.23
N ASN A 153 9.36 11.88 -2.93
CA ASN A 153 8.77 10.91 -2.01
C ASN A 153 7.25 11.09 -1.94
N ASN A 154 6.51 9.99 -1.84
CA ASN A 154 5.04 9.99 -1.73
C ASN A 154 4.36 10.88 -2.79
N PHE A 155 4.85 10.79 -4.02
CA PHE A 155 4.39 11.54 -5.17
C PHE A 155 3.12 10.90 -5.73
N TYR A 156 2.07 11.70 -5.93
CA TYR A 156 0.81 11.23 -6.50
C TYR A 156 0.95 10.96 -7.99
N LEU A 157 0.99 9.67 -8.33
CA LEU A 157 1.39 9.20 -9.65
C LEU A 157 0.18 8.79 -10.50
N TRP A 158 -0.69 7.93 -9.97
CA TRP A 158 -1.81 7.37 -10.72
C TRP A 158 -3.15 7.52 -10.01
N ASP A 159 -4.20 7.66 -10.79
CA ASP A 159 -5.58 7.42 -10.40
C ASP A 159 -5.99 5.98 -10.70
N ILE A 160 -6.85 5.43 -9.84
CA ILE A 160 -7.40 4.09 -10.00
C ILE A 160 -8.82 4.20 -10.56
N GLY A 161 -9.06 3.61 -11.74
CA GLY A 161 -10.40 3.56 -12.32
C GLY A 161 -11.35 2.65 -11.51
N SER A 162 -10.95 1.38 -11.34
CA SER A 162 -11.77 0.36 -10.68
C SER A 162 -10.99 -0.44 -9.66
N ILE A 163 -11.69 -0.85 -8.59
CA ILE A 163 -11.19 -1.72 -7.53
C ILE A 163 -12.15 -2.91 -7.44
N THR A 164 -11.62 -4.12 -7.53
CA THR A 164 -12.38 -5.37 -7.41
C THR A 164 -11.67 -6.34 -6.46
N GLY A 165 -12.39 -7.34 -5.94
CA GLY A 165 -11.84 -8.31 -4.99
C GLY A 165 -12.06 -7.91 -3.53
N ALA A 166 -11.27 -8.49 -2.63
CA ALA A 166 -11.47 -8.40 -1.19
C ALA A 166 -10.76 -7.17 -0.60
N THR A 167 -11.55 -6.16 -0.21
CA THR A 167 -11.06 -4.90 0.39
C THR A 167 -11.09 -4.90 1.91
N SER A 168 -11.44 -6.02 2.55
CA SER A 168 -11.54 -6.14 4.01
C SER A 168 -10.82 -7.40 4.48
N VAL A 169 -10.13 -7.31 5.61
CA VAL A 169 -9.38 -8.43 6.21
C VAL A 169 -10.02 -8.80 7.54
N THR A 170 -11.02 -9.70 7.50
CA THR A 170 -11.87 -10.04 8.65
C THR A 170 -11.42 -11.28 9.42
N GLY A 171 -10.31 -11.92 9.01
CA GLY A 171 -9.77 -13.13 9.63
C GLY A 171 -8.49 -13.61 8.96
N ALA A 172 -7.97 -14.76 9.39
CA ALA A 172 -6.85 -15.40 8.71
C ALA A 172 -7.25 -15.91 7.33
N GLY A 173 -6.37 -15.73 6.35
CA GLY A 173 -6.62 -16.09 4.96
C GLY A 173 -5.78 -15.29 3.98
N SER A 174 -6.06 -15.48 2.70
CA SER A 174 -5.48 -14.71 1.60
C SER A 174 -6.56 -13.85 0.97
N PHE A 175 -6.29 -12.55 0.85
CA PHE A 175 -7.21 -11.54 0.34
C PHE A 175 -6.56 -10.86 -0.85
N THR A 176 -7.18 -10.95 -2.02
CA THR A 176 -6.67 -10.35 -3.24
C THR A 176 -7.57 -9.20 -3.67
N THR A 177 -6.96 -8.03 -3.88
CA THR A 177 -7.58 -6.84 -4.46
C THR A 177 -6.91 -6.53 -5.80
N THR A 178 -7.71 -6.28 -6.83
CA THR A 178 -7.24 -5.92 -8.17
C THR A 178 -7.70 -4.51 -8.49
N MET A 179 -6.75 -3.66 -8.91
CA MET A 179 -6.93 -2.27 -9.28
C MET A 179 -6.60 -2.09 -10.76
N THR A 180 -7.57 -1.65 -11.55
CA THR A 180 -7.46 -1.52 -13.01
C THR A 180 -7.81 -0.11 -13.48
N GLY A 181 -7.46 0.19 -14.74
CA GLY A 181 -7.66 1.51 -15.33
C GLY A 181 -6.76 2.54 -14.66
N LEU A 182 -5.47 2.21 -14.54
CA LEU A 182 -4.50 3.11 -13.92
C LEU A 182 -4.20 4.24 -14.89
N SER A 183 -4.53 5.47 -14.51
CA SER A 183 -4.29 6.64 -15.36
C SER A 183 -3.29 7.57 -14.70
N ILE A 184 -2.33 8.07 -15.46
CA ILE A 184 -1.26 8.94 -14.93
C ILE A 184 -1.78 10.36 -14.73
N THR A 185 -1.37 10.98 -13.63
CA THR A 185 -1.66 12.40 -13.40
C THR A 185 -0.87 13.28 -14.37
N SER A 186 -1.33 14.51 -14.63
CA SER A 186 -0.57 15.45 -15.47
C SER A 186 0.83 15.75 -14.91
N ALA A 187 0.95 15.80 -13.57
CA ALA A 187 2.23 15.95 -12.91
C ALA A 187 3.11 14.70 -13.13
N GLY A 188 2.56 13.49 -12.96
CA GLY A 188 3.27 12.24 -13.22
C GLY A 188 3.75 12.12 -14.67
N PHE A 189 2.91 12.48 -15.64
CA PHE A 189 3.27 12.50 -17.05
C PHE A 189 4.47 13.42 -17.32
N ASN A 190 4.43 14.66 -16.81
CA ASN A 190 5.53 15.60 -16.96
C ASN A 190 6.82 15.09 -16.32
N THR A 191 6.72 14.48 -15.13
CA THR A 191 7.85 13.85 -14.44
C THR A 191 8.43 12.71 -15.26
N PHE A 192 7.62 11.84 -15.87
CA PHE A 192 8.08 10.74 -16.72
C PHE A 192 8.80 11.28 -17.97
N VAL A 193 8.18 12.25 -18.64
CA VAL A 193 8.74 12.91 -19.82
C VAL A 193 10.11 13.54 -19.51
N GLN A 194 10.22 14.25 -18.39
CA GLN A 194 11.49 14.86 -17.99
C GLN A 194 12.51 13.78 -17.61
N SER A 195 12.16 12.84 -16.72
CA SER A 195 13.07 11.81 -16.20
C SER A 195 13.69 10.96 -17.30
N LEU A 196 12.89 10.57 -18.30
CA LEU A 196 13.33 9.76 -19.44
C LEU A 196 13.86 10.62 -20.61
N GLY A 197 13.85 11.95 -20.48
CA GLY A 197 14.34 12.87 -21.51
C GLY A 197 13.55 12.77 -22.82
N LEU A 198 12.25 12.50 -22.74
CA LEU A 198 11.42 12.23 -23.93
C LEU A 198 11.32 13.47 -24.82
N LEU A 199 11.59 13.27 -26.10
CA LEU A 199 11.41 14.25 -27.18
C LEU A 199 10.03 14.03 -27.84
N ASN A 200 9.69 14.81 -28.87
CA ASN A 200 8.33 14.84 -29.43
C ASN A 200 7.74 13.45 -29.74
N LEU A 201 8.49 12.53 -30.36
CA LEU A 201 7.97 11.19 -30.66
C LEU A 201 7.80 10.34 -29.40
N GLY A 202 8.75 10.39 -28.46
CA GLY A 202 8.63 9.67 -27.19
C GLY A 202 7.48 10.18 -26.34
N LYS A 203 7.29 11.50 -26.28
CA LYS A 203 6.14 12.14 -25.63
C LYS A 203 4.82 11.70 -26.28
N SER A 204 4.78 11.66 -27.61
CA SER A 204 3.59 11.22 -28.35
C SER A 204 3.25 9.75 -28.05
N ALA A 205 4.26 8.88 -28.02
CA ALA A 205 4.08 7.47 -27.68
C ALA A 205 3.52 7.30 -26.26
N LEU A 206 4.10 8.00 -25.27
CA LEU A 206 3.59 7.97 -23.90
C LEU A 206 2.21 8.60 -23.76
N SER A 207 1.89 9.65 -24.53
CA SER A 207 0.58 10.31 -24.49
C SER A 207 -0.56 9.44 -25.03
N GLY A 208 -0.24 8.43 -25.83
CA GLY A 208 -1.21 7.44 -26.30
C GLY A 208 -1.59 6.40 -25.24
N VAL A 209 -0.86 6.33 -24.11
CA VAL A 209 -1.12 5.37 -23.04
C VAL A 209 -2.22 5.91 -22.13
N THR A 210 -3.41 5.33 -22.24
CA THR A 210 -4.56 5.68 -21.39
C THR A 210 -4.70 4.79 -20.16
N ASP A 211 -4.19 3.57 -20.23
CA ASP A 211 -4.10 2.64 -19.11
C ASP A 211 -2.64 2.26 -18.90
N PHE A 212 -2.13 2.43 -17.68
CA PHE A 212 -0.75 2.10 -17.30
C PHE A 212 -0.63 0.66 -16.79
N GLY A 213 -1.76 -0.04 -16.62
CA GLY A 213 -1.79 -1.46 -16.31
C GLY A 213 -2.65 -1.78 -15.09
N THR A 214 -2.23 -2.79 -14.33
CA THR A 214 -3.02 -3.35 -13.23
C THR A 214 -2.14 -3.55 -12.01
N ILE A 215 -2.61 -3.11 -10.85
CA ILE A 215 -2.02 -3.47 -9.56
C ILE A 215 -2.86 -4.60 -8.95
N THR A 216 -2.21 -5.70 -8.61
CA THR A 216 -2.80 -6.79 -7.84
C THR A 216 -2.14 -6.84 -6.48
N SER A 217 -2.90 -6.56 -5.42
CA SER A 217 -2.45 -6.68 -4.04
C SER A 217 -2.96 -7.98 -3.44
N THR A 218 -2.06 -8.81 -2.91
CA THR A 218 -2.41 -10.03 -2.19
C THR A 218 -1.90 -9.91 -0.76
N ILE A 219 -2.84 -9.83 0.18
CA ILE A 219 -2.59 -9.76 1.61
C ILE A 219 -2.81 -11.15 2.20
N VAL A 220 -1.83 -11.64 2.94
CA VAL A 220 -1.90 -12.89 3.70
C VAL A 220 -1.97 -12.52 5.18
N ALA A 221 -3.13 -12.76 5.79
CA ALA A 221 -3.36 -12.61 7.22
C ALA A 221 -3.20 -13.96 7.92
N LYS A 222 -2.42 -14.00 9.00
CA LYS A 222 -2.18 -15.20 9.80
C LYS A 222 -2.57 -14.96 11.25
N ASN A 223 -3.21 -15.95 11.88
CA ASN A 223 -3.45 -15.90 13.32
C ASN A 223 -2.11 -15.83 14.06
N VAL A 224 -2.00 -14.88 14.98
CA VAL A 224 -0.91 -14.82 15.93
C VAL A 224 -1.35 -15.63 17.14
N ALA A 225 -0.64 -16.72 17.42
CA ALA A 225 -0.89 -17.51 18.61
C ALA A 225 -0.71 -16.62 19.84
N VAL A 226 -1.75 -16.50 20.67
CA VAL A 226 -1.65 -15.84 21.97
C VAL A 226 -0.88 -16.81 22.87
N VAL A 227 0.45 -16.69 22.90
CA VAL A 227 1.27 -17.44 23.85
C VAL A 227 1.00 -16.82 25.22
N PRO A 228 0.38 -17.54 26.17
CA PRO A 228 0.16 -17.00 27.51
C PRO A 228 1.51 -16.64 28.12
N GLU A 229 1.63 -15.44 28.67
CA GLU A 229 2.87 -15.01 29.29
C GLU A 229 3.29 -16.00 30.40
N PRO A 230 4.60 -16.20 30.66
CA PRO A 230 5.06 -17.08 31.73
C PRO A 230 4.41 -16.80 33.09
N SER A 231 4.05 -15.53 33.33
CA SER A 231 3.30 -15.06 34.51
C SER A 231 1.88 -15.64 34.58
N THR A 232 1.21 -15.86 33.46
CA THR A 232 -0.14 -16.46 33.41
C THR A 232 -0.08 -17.92 33.86
N TYR A 233 0.95 -18.66 33.41
CA TYR A 233 1.19 -20.02 33.89
C TYR A 233 1.58 -20.04 35.36
N ALA A 234 2.42 -19.09 35.80
CA ALA A 234 2.80 -18.96 37.21
C ALA A 234 1.59 -18.66 38.11
N LEU A 235 0.67 -17.80 37.66
CA LEU A 235 -0.53 -17.42 38.41
C LEU A 235 -1.56 -18.56 38.45
N MET A 236 -1.69 -19.32 37.35
CA MET A 236 -2.51 -20.55 37.35
C MET A 236 -1.91 -21.63 38.27
N ALA A 237 -0.58 -21.80 38.27
CA ALA A 237 0.10 -22.73 39.16
C ALA A 237 -0.04 -22.31 40.63
N LEU A 238 0.14 -21.02 40.94
CA LEU A 238 -0.07 -20.48 42.28
C LEU A 238 -1.54 -20.61 42.73
N GLY A 239 -2.49 -20.40 41.83
CA GLY A 239 -3.91 -20.62 42.11
C GLY A 239 -4.23 -22.07 42.46
N LEU A 240 -3.66 -23.03 41.72
CA LEU A 240 -3.77 -24.47 42.01
C LEU A 240 -3.13 -24.86 43.35
N VAL A 241 -1.93 -24.33 43.64
CA VAL A 241 -1.26 -24.55 44.93
C VAL A 241 -2.09 -23.95 46.08
N GLY A 242 -2.62 -22.74 45.91
CA GLY A 242 -3.49 -22.09 46.89
C GLY A 242 -4.74 -22.90 47.19
N MET A 243 -5.41 -23.43 46.16
CA MET A 243 -6.57 -24.32 46.33
C MET A 243 -6.20 -25.64 47.01
N GLY A 244 -5.03 -26.21 46.69
CA GLY A 244 -4.53 -27.43 47.35
C GLY A 244 -4.29 -27.23 48.86
N VAL A 245 -3.74 -26.08 49.26
CA VAL A 245 -3.54 -25.73 50.68
C VAL A 245 -4.87 -25.52 51.40
N VAL A 246 -5.84 -24.85 50.76
CA VAL A 246 -7.18 -24.65 51.33
C VAL A 246 -7.93 -25.98 51.49
N ALA A 247 -7.85 -26.88 50.51
CA ALA A 247 -8.46 -28.21 50.58
C ALA A 247 -7.85 -29.07 51.70
N ARG A 248 -6.53 -28.98 51.91
CA ARG A 248 -5.83 -29.71 52.99
C ARG A 248 -6.20 -29.20 54.38
N ARG A 249 -6.56 -27.92 54.53
CA ARG A 249 -7.03 -27.34 55.81
C ARG A 249 -8.48 -27.69 56.16
N ARG A 250 -9.24 -28.28 55.24
CA ARG A 250 -10.64 -28.70 55.46
C ARG A 250 -10.80 -30.19 55.78
N LYS A 251 -9.71 -30.96 55.76
CA LYS A 251 -9.64 -32.30 56.35
C LYS A 251 -9.02 -32.21 57.73
#